data_AF-A0A1N5WKI2-F1
#
_entry.id   AF-A0A1N5WKI2-F1
#
_cell.length_a   1.000
_cell.length_b   1.000
_cell.length_c   1.000
_cell.angle_alpha   90.00
_cell.angle_beta   90.00
_cell.angle_gamma   90.00
#
_symmetry.space_group_name_H-M   'P 1'
#
loop_
_entity.id
_entity.type
_entity.pdbx_description
1 polymer ?
#
loop_
_entity_poly.entity_id
_entity_poly.type
_entity_poly.pdbx_seq_one_letter_code
_entity_poly.pdbx_strand_id
1 'polypeptide(L)'
;MKLTSVLGGVALLSFYIFIVVYYKFILFYIIDLIPVLALGGFLLVSGARSKSVKNIKRKSDQSIFDGIMNIGLEKIRKGDLTVDETTFSVIMNKISKFIVEQHEVPEFGFNSLYLKSGTEPEAEDLENKIKNLGISCKVIQDRGKYYVMIEL
;
A
#
# COMPACT_ATOMS: atom_id res chain seq x y z
N MET A 1 -79.47 17.07 -4.58
CA MET A 1 -78.58 16.56 -3.49
C MET A 1 -77.91 15.20 -3.78
N LYS A 2 -78.18 14.51 -4.91
CA LYS A 2 -77.57 13.19 -5.22
C LYS A 2 -76.24 13.25 -6.00
N LEU A 3 -75.95 14.36 -6.69
CA LEU A 3 -74.74 14.46 -7.54
C LEU A 3 -73.45 14.58 -6.72
N THR A 4 -73.51 15.26 -5.57
CA THR A 4 -72.36 15.47 -4.67
C THR A 4 -71.94 14.20 -3.93
N SER A 5 -72.88 13.29 -3.62
CA SER A 5 -72.55 12.01 -2.96
C SER A 5 -71.89 11.02 -3.92
N VAL A 6 -72.26 11.04 -5.21
CA VAL A 6 -71.66 10.19 -6.24
C VAL A 6 -70.23 10.65 -6.55
N LEU A 7 -70.02 11.97 -6.70
CA LEU A 7 -68.68 12.55 -6.88
C LEU A 7 -67.75 12.27 -5.68
N GLY A 8 -68.27 12.37 -4.44
CA GLY A 8 -67.52 12.03 -3.23
C GLY A 8 -67.14 10.54 -3.17
N GLY A 9 -68.06 9.64 -3.57
CA GLY A 9 -67.79 8.20 -3.62
C GLY A 9 -66.71 7.83 -4.64
N VAL A 10 -66.72 8.44 -5.83
CA VAL A 10 -65.69 8.22 -6.87
C VAL A 10 -64.34 8.76 -6.42
N ALA A 11 -64.31 9.93 -5.76
CA ALA A 11 -63.08 10.50 -5.21
C ALA A 11 -62.45 9.59 -4.15
N LEU A 12 -63.24 9.07 -3.20
CA LEU A 12 -62.75 8.14 -2.18
C LEU A 12 -62.25 6.82 -2.77
N LEU A 13 -62.94 6.30 -3.80
CA LEU A 13 -62.53 5.08 -4.47
C LEU A 13 -61.20 5.26 -5.22
N SER A 14 -61.04 6.39 -5.91
CA SER A 14 -59.79 6.72 -6.61
C SER A 14 -58.61 6.92 -5.64
N PHE A 15 -58.86 7.54 -4.48
CA PHE A 15 -57.87 7.72 -3.42
C PHE A 15 -57.46 6.38 -2.79
N TYR A 16 -58.41 5.48 -2.56
CA TYR A 16 -58.13 4.13 -2.06
C TYR A 16 -57.27 3.34 -3.04
N ILE A 17 -57.59 3.36 -4.34
CA ILE A 17 -56.79 2.70 -5.39
C ILE A 17 -55.37 3.27 -5.43
N PHE A 18 -55.24 4.60 -5.35
CA PHE A 18 -53.93 5.26 -5.32
C PHE A 18 -53.07 4.80 -4.14
N ILE A 19 -53.62 4.73 -2.93
CA ILE A 19 -52.91 4.25 -1.73
C ILE A 19 -52.46 2.80 -1.90
N VAL A 20 -53.33 1.92 -2.40
CA VAL A 20 -53.01 0.49 -2.57
C VAL A 20 -51.91 0.30 -3.61
N VAL A 21 -51.97 1.03 -4.73
CA VAL A 21 -50.93 0.98 -5.78
C VAL A 21 -49.60 1.52 -5.24
N TYR A 22 -49.62 2.64 -4.53
CA TYR A 22 -48.43 3.25 -3.93
C TYR A 22 -47.77 2.34 -2.88
N TYR A 23 -48.57 1.70 -2.02
CA TYR A 23 -48.08 0.77 -1.01
C TYR A 23 -47.45 -0.49 -1.63
N LYS A 24 -48.08 -1.05 -2.67
CA LYS A 24 -47.52 -2.18 -3.42
C LYS A 24 -46.22 -1.80 -4.14
N PHE A 25 -46.14 -0.59 -4.68
CA PHE A 25 -44.94 -0.07 -5.32
C PHE A 25 -43.78 0.00 -4.32
N ILE A 26 -43.98 0.65 -3.17
CA ILE A 26 -42.95 0.76 -2.13
C ILE A 26 -42.45 -0.62 -1.65
N LEU A 27 -43.36 -1.56 -1.41
CA LEU A 27 -42.98 -2.91 -0.98
C LEU A 27 -42.10 -3.63 -2.01
N PHE A 28 -42.37 -3.43 -3.30
CA PHE A 28 -41.56 -4.02 -4.38
C PHE A 28 -40.13 -3.47 -4.36
N TYR A 29 -39.96 -2.15 -4.21
CA TYR A 29 -38.64 -1.53 -4.12
C TYR A 29 -37.86 -1.94 -2.86
N ILE A 30 -38.54 -2.20 -1.75
CA ILE A 30 -37.89 -2.68 -0.51
C ILE A 30 -37.35 -4.11 -0.71
N ILE A 31 -38.08 -4.98 -1.41
CA ILE A 31 -37.63 -6.35 -1.70
C ILE A 31 -36.39 -6.34 -2.59
N ASP A 32 -36.35 -5.47 -3.60
CA ASP A 32 -35.20 -5.32 -4.50
C ASP A 32 -33.97 -4.66 -3.82
N LEU A 33 -34.17 -3.93 -2.72
CA LEU A 33 -33.09 -3.31 -1.95
C LEU A 33 -32.27 -4.34 -1.17
N ILE A 34 -32.90 -5.42 -0.69
CA ILE A 34 -32.26 -6.47 0.13
C ILE A 34 -31.09 -7.16 -0.60
N PRO A 35 -31.22 -7.66 -1.85
CA PRO A 35 -30.10 -8.28 -2.55
C PRO A 35 -28.97 -7.28 -2.85
N VAL A 36 -29.28 -6.01 -3.10
CA VAL A 36 -28.26 -4.97 -3.32
C VAL A 36 -27.46 -4.70 -2.05
N LEU A 37 -28.13 -4.58 -0.91
CA LEU A 37 -27.47 -4.42 0.39
C LEU A 37 -26.69 -5.67 0.80
N ALA A 38 -27.19 -6.87 0.49
CA ALA A 38 -26.48 -8.12 0.74
C ALA A 38 -25.20 -8.23 -0.12
N LEU A 39 -25.27 -7.88 -1.41
CA LEU A 39 -24.11 -7.83 -2.29
C LEU A 39 -23.10 -6.76 -1.85
N GLY A 40 -23.57 -5.57 -1.51
CA GLY A 40 -22.71 -4.49 -0.99
C GLY A 40 -22.01 -4.88 0.31
N GLY A 41 -22.75 -5.47 1.26
CA GLY A 41 -22.20 -5.98 2.51
C GLY A 41 -21.20 -7.13 2.29
N PHE A 42 -21.50 -8.05 1.37
CA PHE A 42 -20.61 -9.15 1.02
C PHE A 42 -19.29 -8.66 0.39
N LEU A 43 -19.36 -7.68 -0.52
CA LEU A 43 -18.17 -7.07 -1.14
C LEU A 43 -17.33 -6.29 -0.13
N LEU A 44 -17.96 -5.56 0.79
CA LEU A 44 -17.25 -4.84 1.85
C LEU A 44 -16.55 -5.80 2.82
N VAL A 45 -17.23 -6.88 3.24
CA VAL A 45 -16.65 -7.88 4.15
C VAL A 45 -15.54 -8.68 3.47
N SER A 46 -15.71 -9.06 2.20
CA SER A 46 -14.67 -9.79 1.44
C SER A 46 -13.46 -8.91 1.12
N GLY A 47 -13.67 -7.63 0.78
CA GLY A 47 -12.61 -6.64 0.61
C GLY A 47 -11.84 -6.38 1.91
N ALA A 48 -12.54 -6.18 3.03
CA ALA A 48 -11.92 -5.93 4.34
C ALA A 48 -11.21 -7.17 4.91
N ARG A 49 -11.67 -8.40 4.59
CA ARG A 49 -11.03 -9.66 4.99
C ARG A 49 -10.01 -10.19 3.98
N SER A 50 -9.76 -9.47 2.88
CA SER A 50 -8.71 -9.84 1.94
C SER A 50 -7.36 -9.85 2.67
N LYS A 51 -6.88 -11.05 2.98
CA LYS A 51 -5.53 -11.31 3.51
C LYS A 51 -4.50 -11.01 2.41
N SER A 52 -4.34 -9.75 2.03
CA SER A 52 -3.54 -9.42 0.85
C SER A 52 -2.96 -8.01 0.86
N VAL A 53 -2.60 -7.47 2.02
CA VAL A 53 -1.73 -6.29 2.07
C VAL A 53 -0.40 -6.66 2.72
N LYS A 54 -0.43 -7.28 3.90
CA LYS A 54 0.81 -7.74 4.58
C LYS A 54 1.55 -8.83 3.79
N ASN A 55 0.82 -9.79 3.20
CA ASN A 55 1.43 -10.87 2.42
C ASN A 55 1.94 -10.40 1.05
N ILE A 56 1.22 -9.48 0.39
CA ILE A 56 1.69 -8.86 -0.86
C ILE A 56 2.94 -8.02 -0.58
N LYS A 57 2.90 -7.17 0.45
CA LYS A 57 4.04 -6.33 0.86
C LYS A 57 5.28 -7.18 1.14
N ARG A 58 5.16 -8.23 1.98
CA ARG A 58 6.30 -9.11 2.31
C ARG A 58 6.92 -9.79 1.08
N LYS A 59 6.11 -10.23 0.11
CA LYS A 59 6.61 -10.87 -1.11
C LYS A 59 7.28 -9.86 -2.05
N SER A 60 6.73 -8.65 -2.15
CA SER A 60 7.32 -7.55 -2.93
C SER A 60 8.65 -7.09 -2.33
N ASP A 61 8.69 -6.88 -1.02
CA ASP A 61 9.87 -6.43 -0.27
C ASP A 61 11.03 -7.42 -0.43
N GLN A 62 10.75 -8.72 -0.33
CA GLN A 62 11.74 -9.77 -0.54
C GLN A 62 12.26 -9.80 -1.97
N SER A 63 11.38 -9.65 -2.96
CA SER A 63 11.80 -9.62 -4.38
C SER A 63 12.68 -8.41 -4.71
N ILE A 64 12.43 -7.26 -4.09
CA ILE A 64 13.27 -6.05 -4.25
C ILE A 64 14.64 -6.30 -3.64
N PHE A 65 14.69 -6.83 -2.42
CA PHE A 65 15.94 -7.14 -1.74
C PHE A 65 16.79 -8.15 -2.51
N ASP A 66 16.18 -9.25 -2.97
CA ASP A 66 16.86 -10.29 -3.75
C ASP A 66 17.42 -9.72 -5.07
N GLY A 67 16.68 -8.81 -5.73
CA GLY A 67 17.14 -8.11 -6.92
C GLY A 67 18.38 -7.25 -6.65
N ILE A 68 18.36 -6.44 -5.58
CA ILE A 68 19.48 -5.58 -5.20
C ILE A 68 20.71 -6.41 -4.79
N MET A 69 20.49 -7.50 -4.04
CA MET A 69 21.55 -8.45 -3.67
C MET A 69 22.23 -9.03 -4.91
N ASN A 70 21.45 -9.49 -5.89
CA ASN A 70 21.99 -10.08 -7.12
C ASN A 70 22.80 -9.07 -7.94
N ILE A 71 22.35 -7.81 -8.04
CA ILE A 71 23.10 -6.74 -8.73
C ILE A 71 24.45 -6.50 -8.04
N GLY A 72 24.46 -6.44 -6.70
CA GLY A 72 25.69 -6.25 -5.93
C GLY A 72 26.67 -7.41 -6.10
N LEU A 73 26.20 -8.66 -6.03
CA LEU A 73 27.01 -9.85 -6.27
C LEU A 73 27.55 -9.90 -7.71
N GLU A 74 26.74 -9.51 -8.70
CA GLU A 74 27.20 -9.44 -10.10
C GLU A 74 28.31 -8.40 -10.27
N LYS A 75 28.20 -7.24 -9.62
CA LYS A 75 29.25 -6.21 -9.61
C LYS A 75 30.53 -6.68 -8.94
N ILE A 76 30.44 -7.43 -7.84
CA ILE A 76 31.60 -8.07 -7.19
C ILE A 76 32.29 -9.03 -8.17
N ARG A 77 31.52 -9.91 -8.84
CA ARG A 77 32.06 -10.87 -9.81
C ARG A 77 32.71 -10.21 -11.02
N LYS A 78 32.22 -9.04 -11.43
CA LYS A 78 32.80 -8.22 -12.50
C LYS A 78 34.04 -7.44 -12.07
N GLY A 79 34.30 -7.35 -10.76
CA GLY A 79 35.41 -6.58 -10.19
C GLY A 79 35.10 -5.08 -10.02
N ASP A 80 33.85 -4.66 -10.20
CA ASP A 80 33.41 -3.27 -9.98
C ASP A 80 33.32 -2.93 -8.48
N LEU A 81 33.16 -3.95 -7.64
CA LEU A 81 33.15 -3.90 -6.18
C LEU A 81 34.28 -4.77 -5.64
N THR A 82 35.22 -4.19 -4.89
CA THR A 82 36.38 -4.91 -4.33
C THR A 82 36.13 -5.51 -2.95
N VAL A 83 34.90 -5.92 -2.68
CA VAL A 83 34.49 -6.53 -1.41
C VAL A 83 34.19 -8.01 -1.58
N ASP A 84 34.52 -8.80 -0.56
CA ASP A 84 34.21 -10.22 -0.55
C ASP A 84 32.69 -10.49 -0.56
N GLU A 85 32.25 -11.47 -1.35
CA GLU A 85 30.81 -11.81 -1.48
C GLU A 85 30.17 -12.14 -0.12
N THR A 86 30.91 -12.73 0.82
CA THR A 86 30.38 -13.07 2.16
C THR A 86 30.21 -11.83 3.03
N THR A 87 31.21 -10.94 3.06
CA THR A 87 31.12 -9.66 3.79
C THR A 87 29.99 -8.79 3.26
N PHE A 88 29.88 -8.69 1.93
CA PHE A 88 28.79 -7.98 1.27
C PHE A 88 27.43 -8.53 1.68
N SER A 89 27.24 -9.85 1.59
CA SER A 89 25.98 -10.50 1.94
C SER A 89 25.60 -10.28 3.41
N VAL A 90 26.58 -10.31 4.32
CA VAL A 90 26.35 -10.05 5.76
C VAL A 90 25.91 -8.61 5.99
N ILE A 91 26.59 -7.63 5.39
CA ILE A 91 26.24 -6.22 5.55
C ILE A 91 24.86 -5.95 4.95
N MET A 92 24.61 -6.42 3.72
CA MET A 92 23.32 -6.28 3.04
C MET A 92 22.17 -6.89 3.84
N ASN A 93 22.35 -8.07 4.45
CA ASN A 93 21.34 -8.68 5.30
C ASN A 93 21.03 -7.83 6.55
N LYS A 94 22.05 -7.21 7.16
CA LYS A 94 21.85 -6.32 8.32
C LYS A 94 21.08 -5.04 7.96
N ILE A 95 21.33 -4.49 6.78
CA ILE A 95 20.66 -3.26 6.31
C ILE A 95 19.41 -3.52 5.47
N SER A 96 19.03 -4.79 5.27
CA SER A 96 17.88 -5.21 4.45
C SER A 96 16.59 -4.45 4.77
N LYS A 97 16.34 -4.24 6.06
CA LYS A 97 15.18 -3.49 6.54
C LYS A 97 15.16 -2.05 6.02
N PHE A 98 16.30 -1.37 6.02
CA PHE A 98 16.40 0.03 5.57
C PHE A 98 16.27 0.16 4.06
N ILE A 99 16.85 -0.79 3.31
CA ILE A 99 16.74 -0.83 1.84
C ILE A 99 15.28 -1.02 1.42
N VAL A 100 14.58 -1.95 2.06
CA VAL A 100 13.16 -2.21 1.78
C VAL A 100 12.28 -1.01 2.13
N GLU A 101 12.55 -0.33 3.25
CA GLU A 101 11.79 0.84 3.70
C GLU A 101 11.95 2.04 2.78
N GLN A 102 13.11 2.21 2.13
CA GLN A 102 13.36 3.35 1.24
C GLN A 102 12.72 3.21 -0.15
N HIS A 103 12.32 2.00 -0.55
CA HIS A 103 11.73 1.70 -1.88
C HIS A 103 12.58 2.16 -3.10
N GLU A 104 13.80 2.64 -2.89
CA GLU A 104 14.74 3.06 -3.91
C GLU A 104 15.94 2.10 -3.98
N VAL A 105 16.46 1.88 -5.19
CA VAL A 105 17.64 1.04 -5.39
C VAL A 105 18.88 1.81 -4.92
N PRO A 106 19.72 1.23 -4.04
CA PRO A 106 20.94 1.88 -3.60
C PRO A 106 21.96 1.99 -4.73
N GLU A 107 22.79 3.03 -4.67
CA GLU A 107 23.88 3.19 -5.62
C GLU A 107 25.13 2.46 -5.10
N PHE A 108 25.79 1.69 -5.96
CA PHE A 108 26.99 0.93 -5.62
C PHE A 108 28.24 1.67 -6.10
N GLY A 109 29.09 2.08 -5.16
CA GLY A 109 30.44 2.57 -5.39
C GLY A 109 31.47 1.43 -5.34
N PHE A 110 32.75 1.82 -5.37
CA PHE A 110 33.88 0.87 -5.46
C PHE A 110 34.03 -0.02 -4.20
N ASN A 111 33.84 0.55 -3.01
CA ASN A 111 33.83 -0.13 -1.70
C ASN A 111 32.73 0.43 -0.79
N SER A 112 31.66 0.92 -1.39
CA SER A 112 30.63 1.64 -0.66
C SER A 112 29.27 1.47 -1.27
N LEU A 113 28.25 1.57 -0.42
CA LEU A 113 26.86 1.58 -0.80
C LEU A 113 26.26 2.93 -0.41
N TYR A 114 25.53 3.58 -1.31
CA TYR A 114 24.89 4.86 -1.05
C TYR A 114 23.38 4.68 -0.97
N LEU A 115 22.84 5.01 0.21
CA LEU A 115 21.40 5.08 0.45
C LEU A 115 20.95 6.52 0.32
N LYS A 116 20.03 6.80 -0.60
CA LYS A 116 19.53 8.15 -0.83
C LYS A 116 18.57 8.56 0.28
N SER A 117 18.69 9.80 0.72
CA SER A 117 17.83 10.43 1.72
C SER A 117 17.33 11.79 1.21
N GLY A 118 16.08 12.13 1.55
CA GLY A 118 15.45 13.36 1.07
C GLY A 118 15.99 14.60 1.77
N THR A 119 16.28 14.47 3.06
CA THR A 119 16.67 15.60 3.93
C THR A 119 17.86 15.25 4.82
N GLU A 120 18.54 16.27 5.33
CA GLU A 120 19.66 16.13 6.28
C GLU A 120 19.26 15.38 7.56
N PRO A 121 18.15 15.73 8.24
CA PRO A 121 17.78 15.04 9.49
C PRO A 121 17.43 13.57 9.27
N GLU A 122 16.82 13.23 8.13
CA GLU A 122 16.54 11.84 7.76
C GLU A 122 17.83 11.05 7.50
N ALA A 123 18.82 11.68 6.87
CA ALA A 123 20.11 11.07 6.61
C ALA A 123 20.88 10.81 7.92
N GLU A 124 20.88 11.76 8.86
CA GLU A 124 21.48 11.61 10.19
C GLU A 124 20.79 10.54 11.03
N ASP A 125 19.46 10.47 11.02
CA ASP A 125 18.72 9.41 11.72
C ASP A 125 19.03 8.03 11.14
N LEU A 126 19.10 7.92 9.81
CA LEU A 126 19.48 6.68 9.13
C LEU A 126 20.92 6.28 9.44
N GLU A 127 21.85 7.24 9.44
CA GLU A 127 23.25 7.03 9.82
C GLU A 127 23.34 6.47 11.25
N ASN A 128 22.65 7.08 12.22
CA ASN A 128 22.63 6.62 13.60
C ASN A 128 22.06 5.19 13.71
N LYS A 129 20.98 4.89 12.99
CA LYS A 129 20.39 3.54 12.94
C LYS A 129 21.36 2.50 12.39
N ILE A 130 22.12 2.83 11.35
CA ILE A 130 23.10 1.92 10.73
C ILE A 130 24.34 1.77 11.62
N LYS A 131 24.85 2.85 12.22
CA LYS A 131 25.96 2.82 13.19
C LYS A 131 25.62 1.93 14.38
N ASN A 132 24.37 1.94 14.85
CA ASN A 132 23.90 1.05 15.92
C ASN A 132 23.95 -0.44 15.55
N LEU A 133 24.03 -0.80 14.26
CA LEU A 133 24.26 -2.17 13.81
C LEU A 133 25.75 -2.56 13.73
N GLY A 134 26.65 -1.65 14.13
CA GLY A 134 28.10 -1.83 14.09
C GLY A 134 28.68 -1.72 12.67
N ILE A 135 28.01 -1.00 11.77
CA ILE A 135 28.44 -0.79 10.39
C ILE A 135 28.97 0.64 10.27
N SER A 136 30.12 0.81 9.62
CA SER A 136 30.67 2.13 9.35
C SER A 136 29.86 2.82 8.26
N CYS A 137 29.32 3.99 8.56
CA CYS A 137 28.63 4.83 7.59
C CYS A 137 28.81 6.31 7.89
N LYS A 138 28.55 7.14 6.87
CA LYS A 138 28.73 8.60 6.90
C LYS A 138 27.72 9.27 5.98
N VAL A 139 27.19 10.41 6.42
CA VAL A 139 26.33 11.25 5.59
C VAL A 139 27.18 12.05 4.60
N ILE A 140 26.76 12.05 3.34
CA ILE A 140 27.41 12.79 2.25
C ILE A 140 26.33 13.58 1.53
N GLN A 141 26.64 14.84 1.20
CA GLN A 141 25.78 15.66 0.37
C GLN A 141 26.35 15.72 -1.05
N ASP A 142 25.54 15.37 -2.06
CA ASP A 142 25.88 15.53 -3.47
C ASP A 142 24.74 16.22 -4.23
N ARG A 143 25.07 17.32 -4.94
CA ARG A 143 24.14 18.13 -5.75
C ARG A 143 22.82 18.48 -5.04
N GLY A 144 22.88 18.79 -3.75
CA GLY A 144 21.72 19.15 -2.93
C GLY A 144 20.86 17.98 -2.47
N LYS A 145 21.31 16.73 -2.68
CA LYS A 145 20.71 15.53 -2.11
C LYS A 145 21.62 14.96 -1.02
N TYR A 146 21.02 14.31 -0.04
CA TYR A 146 21.74 13.67 1.04
C TYR A 146 21.80 12.16 0.80
N TYR A 147 22.93 11.57 1.12
CA TYR A 147 23.20 10.14 0.96
C TYR A 147 23.84 9.63 2.23
N VAL A 148 23.51 8.40 2.62
CA VAL A 148 24.24 7.67 3.66
C VAL A 148 25.14 6.67 2.96
N MET A 149 26.44 6.95 2.97
CA MET A 149 27.47 6.07 2.45
C MET A 149 27.80 5.04 3.51
N ILE A 150 27.54 3.78 3.21
CA ILE A 150 27.92 2.61 4.00
C ILE A 150 29.23 2.07 3.43
N GLU A 151 30.22 1.87 4.30
CA GLU A 151 31.48 1.23 3.92
C GLU A 151 31.29 -0.29 3.96
N LEU A 152 31.74 -0.95 2.90
CA LEU A 152 31.61 -2.39 2.67
C LEU A 152 32.94 -3.12 2.93
#